data_AF-A0A948E906-F1
#
_entry.id   AF-A0A948E906-F1
#
_cell.length_a   1.000
_cell.length_b   1.000
_cell.length_c   1.000
_cell.angle_alpha   90.00
_cell.angle_beta   90.00
_cell.angle_gamma   90.00
#
_symmetry.space_group_name_H-M   'P 1'
#
loop_
_entity.id
_entity.type
_entity.pdbx_description
1 polymer ?
#
loop_
_entity_poly.entity_id
_entity_poly.type
_entity_poly.pdbx_seq_one_letter_code
_entity_poly.pdbx_strand_id
1 'polypeptide(L)'
;MNRFTSILTNVALFALITLAIPQMGWSAPKTVNHIAKVTIRNSGATTDILLVGSRPATFSAYRHDSPPRVVLELSRTKISNFPRPIAVDSWSVSQVSQEAIDQGRGVRITVSLAKRGSYQVVSLGKTVKISITAFQPFPEASRKASARLVELKKEAALTEQRLKSARETAKKLEAQNRNRARALKSTRSERESLTETLKQSRKEIRDLLSQKKAMAKAVLEAKEKVTRFKSEERKAQKRYEAIVKHTEELNRERKAKLVQLKTITRELKKERDHHVALKASVSQYENQVTSLRKAISWKKRTGRDVGQVLTKKMATLKRTLARQRANLARAEKSISTYERRQKKVLARKASQEAKLAALKKAIATERNRLESQISKLRTSTVTLSRKKAGLVRELSALNNKKARVNALLKKEERLSRQVLRERKNAERVRREISRLARAEGEKAQMASRKAKDLKILVAKRRGDLVSLKQAKSMEQKELARLKSLRVEHQRLLKKEERRLAQLKKLGKNQEAQALRRKQALRMAGIKTSVLSAKKWELRASKSK
;
A
#
# COMPACT_ATOMS: atom_id res chain seq x y z
N MET A 1 24.53 -47.59 -23.07
CA MET A 1 25.59 -47.40 -22.06
C MET A 1 25.20 -46.23 -21.17
N ASN A 2 24.78 -46.51 -19.94
CA ASN A 2 25.08 -45.76 -18.71
C ASN A 2 24.26 -46.39 -17.58
N ARG A 3 24.99 -47.13 -16.76
CA ARG A 3 24.55 -47.93 -15.62
C ARG A 3 24.38 -46.99 -14.43
N PHE A 4 23.27 -47.10 -13.69
CA PHE A 4 23.21 -46.67 -12.30
C PHE A 4 22.70 -47.83 -11.44
N THR A 5 23.69 -48.42 -10.78
CA THR A 5 23.68 -49.37 -9.64
C THR A 5 22.80 -48.87 -8.50
N SER A 6 21.87 -49.65 -7.94
CA SER A 6 22.04 -50.76 -6.99
C SER A 6 22.80 -50.35 -5.71
N ILE A 7 22.07 -49.98 -4.65
CA ILE A 7 22.61 -49.85 -3.28
C ILE A 7 21.69 -50.59 -2.29
N LEU A 8 22.16 -51.80 -1.97
CA LEU A 8 22.32 -52.43 -0.64
C LEU A 8 21.19 -52.32 0.40
N THR A 9 20.52 -53.46 0.54
CA THR A 9 20.17 -54.16 1.80
C THR A 9 21.12 -53.88 2.97
N ASN A 10 20.56 -53.53 4.13
CA ASN A 10 21.13 -53.83 5.44
C ASN A 10 20.00 -54.22 6.41
N VAL A 11 20.00 -55.50 6.74
CA VAL A 11 19.20 -56.16 7.77
C VAL A 11 19.93 -55.93 9.10
N ALA A 12 19.31 -55.20 10.02
CA ALA A 12 19.76 -55.11 11.40
C ALA A 12 18.66 -55.71 12.28
N LEU A 13 18.93 -56.95 12.70
CA LEU A 13 18.17 -57.75 13.64
C LEU A 13 18.50 -57.25 15.06
N PHE A 14 17.61 -56.45 15.67
CA PHE A 14 17.65 -56.15 17.10
C PHE A 14 16.47 -56.86 17.77
N ALA A 15 16.76 -58.02 18.35
CA ALA A 15 15.88 -58.67 19.31
C ALA A 15 16.00 -57.92 20.64
N LEU A 16 15.00 -57.10 20.97
CA LEU A 16 14.85 -56.50 22.29
C LEU A 16 13.63 -57.12 22.97
N ILE A 17 13.91 -57.88 24.02
CA ILE A 17 12.94 -58.51 24.93
C ILE A 17 12.14 -57.41 25.63
N THR A 18 10.86 -57.29 25.31
CA THR A 18 9.90 -56.39 25.98
C THR A 18 9.12 -57.15 27.04
N LEU A 19 9.38 -56.80 28.31
CA LEU A 19 8.53 -57.14 29.46
C LEU A 19 7.10 -56.62 29.23
N ALA A 20 6.13 -57.52 29.30
CA ALA A 20 4.71 -57.22 29.29
C ALA A 20 4.27 -56.60 30.63
N ILE A 21 4.27 -55.28 30.71
CA ILE A 21 3.51 -54.55 31.74
C ILE A 21 2.15 -54.18 31.11
N PRO A 22 1.00 -54.62 31.65
CA PRO A 22 -0.30 -54.18 31.18
C PRO A 22 -0.46 -52.69 31.49
N GLN A 23 -0.10 -51.84 30.53
CA GLN A 23 -0.50 -50.45 30.54
C GLN A 23 -2.02 -50.44 30.37
N MET A 24 -2.73 -50.33 31.50
CA MET A 24 -4.10 -49.83 31.58
C MET A 24 -4.11 -48.41 31.00
N GLY A 25 -4.09 -48.35 29.66
CA GLY A 25 -4.16 -47.13 28.91
C GLY A 25 -5.54 -46.54 29.12
N TRP A 26 -5.63 -45.54 29.99
CA TRP A 26 -6.70 -44.57 29.95
C TRP A 26 -6.77 -44.04 28.52
N SER A 27 -7.69 -44.60 27.74
CA SER A 27 -7.98 -44.16 26.40
C SER A 27 -8.52 -42.75 26.53
N ALA A 28 -7.62 -41.77 26.50
CA ALA A 28 -7.97 -40.36 26.42
C ALA A 28 -9.07 -40.26 25.36
N PRO A 29 -10.24 -39.68 25.71
CA PRO A 29 -11.41 -39.71 24.85
C PRO A 29 -10.97 -39.30 23.46
N LYS A 30 -11.23 -40.15 22.46
CA LYS A 30 -10.79 -39.96 21.06
C LYS A 30 -11.38 -38.65 20.55
N THR A 31 -10.65 -37.57 20.77
CA THR A 31 -11.07 -36.21 20.43
C THR A 31 -11.17 -36.10 18.92
N VAL A 32 -12.38 -35.83 18.45
CA VAL A 32 -12.70 -35.61 17.04
C VAL A 32 -12.00 -34.34 16.56
N ASN A 33 -11.41 -34.38 15.35
CA ASN A 33 -10.86 -33.18 14.72
C ASN A 33 -12.00 -32.31 14.19
N HIS A 34 -11.96 -31.00 14.44
CA HIS A 34 -12.99 -30.07 13.96
C HIS A 34 -12.41 -29.14 12.90
N ILE A 35 -12.90 -29.24 11.66
CA ILE A 35 -12.57 -28.27 10.61
C ILE A 35 -13.38 -27.00 10.86
N ALA A 36 -12.68 -25.94 11.25
CA ALA A 36 -13.26 -24.65 11.61
C ALA A 36 -13.47 -23.75 10.39
N LYS A 37 -12.63 -23.88 9.36
CA LYS A 37 -12.64 -22.98 8.21
C LYS A 37 -12.14 -23.67 6.95
N VAL A 38 -12.83 -23.41 5.84
CA VAL A 38 -12.33 -23.73 4.50
C VAL A 38 -12.08 -22.45 3.74
N THR A 39 -10.86 -22.30 3.23
CA THR A 39 -10.43 -21.13 2.45
C THR A 39 -10.02 -21.58 1.06
N ILE A 40 -10.58 -20.96 0.03
CA ILE A 40 -10.24 -21.24 -1.36
C ILE A 40 -9.46 -20.05 -1.92
N ARG A 41 -8.28 -20.32 -2.49
CA ARG A 41 -7.41 -19.31 -3.10
C ARG A 41 -7.12 -19.68 -4.55
N ASN A 42 -7.35 -18.74 -5.45
CA ASN A 42 -7.11 -18.94 -6.87
C ASN A 42 -5.81 -18.24 -7.28
N SER A 43 -4.87 -18.99 -7.84
CA SER A 43 -3.57 -18.49 -8.32
C SER A 43 -3.36 -18.91 -9.78
N GLY A 44 -4.12 -18.29 -10.69
CA GLY A 44 -4.05 -18.59 -12.12
C GLY A 44 -4.55 -19.98 -12.46
N ALA A 45 -3.64 -20.88 -12.86
CA ALA A 45 -3.96 -22.26 -13.23
C ALA A 45 -4.11 -23.20 -12.01
N THR A 46 -3.68 -22.74 -10.83
CA THR A 46 -3.70 -23.50 -9.59
C THR A 46 -4.76 -22.94 -8.64
N THR A 47 -5.55 -23.84 -8.05
CA THR A 47 -6.51 -23.52 -7.00
C THR A 47 -6.10 -24.25 -5.74
N ASP A 48 -5.89 -23.50 -4.68
CA ASP A 48 -5.52 -24.01 -3.35
C ASP A 48 -6.76 -24.00 -2.44
N ILE A 49 -7.09 -25.16 -1.87
CA ILE A 49 -8.16 -25.33 -0.90
C ILE A 49 -7.51 -25.66 0.45
N LEU A 50 -7.73 -24.82 1.44
CA LEU A 50 -7.14 -24.91 2.76
C LEU A 50 -8.22 -25.31 3.76
N LEU A 51 -8.08 -26.48 4.38
CA LEU A 51 -8.96 -27.00 5.41
C LEU A 51 -8.27 -26.81 6.76
N VAL A 52 -8.75 -25.87 7.57
CA VAL A 52 -8.13 -25.53 8.86
C VAL A 52 -8.86 -26.27 9.99
N GLY A 53 -8.16 -27.23 10.61
CA GLY A 53 -8.66 -28.06 11.70
C GLY A 53 -8.22 -27.61 13.09
N SER A 54 -8.79 -28.23 14.13
CA SER A 54 -8.35 -28.08 15.52
C SER A 54 -7.11 -28.93 15.81
N ARG A 55 -6.91 -30.02 15.05
CA ARG A 55 -5.80 -30.98 15.15
C ARG A 55 -5.31 -31.39 13.75
N PRO A 56 -4.10 -31.95 13.62
CA PRO A 56 -3.66 -32.57 12.38
C PRO A 56 -4.65 -33.65 11.93
N ALA A 57 -5.02 -33.64 10.65
CA ALA A 57 -5.97 -34.59 10.08
C ALA A 57 -5.24 -35.76 9.42
N THR A 58 -5.74 -36.98 9.63
CA THR A 58 -5.37 -38.14 8.83
C THR A 58 -6.31 -38.21 7.63
N PHE A 59 -5.75 -38.33 6.43
CA PHE A 59 -6.54 -38.31 5.19
C PHE A 59 -6.06 -39.33 4.16
N SER A 60 -6.98 -39.74 3.29
CA SER A 60 -6.72 -40.40 2.02
C SER A 60 -7.21 -39.51 0.89
N ALA A 61 -6.49 -39.46 -0.22
CA ALA A 61 -6.85 -38.66 -1.38
C ALA A 61 -6.73 -39.48 -2.67
N TYR A 62 -7.71 -39.36 -3.55
CA TYR A 62 -7.72 -40.05 -4.84
C TYR A 62 -8.49 -39.25 -5.90
N ARG A 63 -8.27 -39.58 -7.18
CA ARG A 63 -8.87 -38.90 -8.33
C ARG A 63 -9.84 -39.83 -9.06
N HIS A 64 -10.99 -39.30 -9.46
CA HIS A 64 -11.89 -39.92 -10.44
C HIS A 64 -11.86 -39.14 -11.75
N ASP A 65 -11.97 -39.85 -12.88
CA ASP A 65 -11.92 -39.25 -14.22
C ASP A 65 -13.31 -38.97 -14.84
N SER A 66 -14.39 -39.60 -14.35
CA SER A 66 -15.75 -39.48 -14.90
C SER A 66 -16.84 -39.38 -13.81
N PRO A 67 -17.34 -38.17 -13.46
CA PRO A 67 -16.81 -36.86 -13.85
C PRO A 67 -15.45 -36.57 -13.19
N PRO A 68 -14.61 -35.69 -13.76
CA PRO A 68 -13.30 -35.38 -13.21
C PRO A 68 -13.43 -34.70 -11.84
N ARG A 69 -12.98 -35.38 -10.78
CA ARG A 69 -13.04 -34.90 -9.40
C ARG A 69 -11.91 -35.46 -8.55
N VAL A 70 -11.49 -34.71 -7.54
CA VAL A 70 -10.56 -35.17 -6.49
C VAL A 70 -11.38 -35.39 -5.23
N VAL A 71 -11.22 -36.55 -4.60
CA VAL A 71 -11.90 -36.91 -3.36
C VAL A 71 -10.85 -36.96 -2.26
N LEU A 72 -11.12 -36.29 -1.15
CA LEU A 72 -10.32 -36.30 0.07
C LEU A 72 -11.19 -36.81 1.21
N GLU A 73 -10.82 -37.92 1.81
CA GLU A 73 -11.52 -38.46 2.98
C GLU A 73 -10.72 -38.17 4.24
N LEU A 74 -11.38 -37.53 5.21
CA LEU A 74 -10.81 -37.12 6.48
C LEU A 74 -11.35 -38.04 7.58
N SER A 75 -10.46 -38.80 8.20
CA SER A 75 -10.81 -39.72 9.29
C SER A 75 -11.06 -38.95 10.59
N ARG A 76 -12.03 -39.41 11.39
CA ARG A 76 -12.36 -38.86 12.73
C ARG A 76 -12.48 -37.34 12.75
N THR A 77 -13.05 -36.80 11.69
CA THR A 77 -13.15 -35.36 11.47
C THR A 77 -14.61 -34.98 11.37
N LYS A 78 -14.99 -33.91 12.04
CA LYS A 78 -16.26 -33.21 11.87
C LYS A 78 -15.97 -31.84 11.27
N ILE A 79 -16.91 -31.35 10.47
CA ILE A 79 -16.80 -30.07 9.79
C ILE A 79 -18.02 -29.24 10.15
N SER A 80 -17.78 -28.18 10.90
CA SER A 80 -18.82 -27.24 11.34
C SER A 80 -18.85 -26.05 10.39
N ASN A 81 -20.03 -25.56 10.05
CA ASN A 81 -20.22 -24.32 9.26
C ASN A 81 -19.61 -24.35 7.85
N PHE A 82 -19.59 -25.52 7.19
CA PHE A 82 -19.27 -25.56 5.76
C PHE A 82 -20.56 -25.43 4.96
N PRO A 83 -20.71 -24.38 4.14
CA PRO A 83 -21.90 -24.20 3.33
C PRO A 83 -22.13 -25.42 2.42
N ARG A 84 -23.40 -25.70 2.10
CA ARG A 84 -23.79 -26.56 0.97
C ARG A 84 -22.92 -26.27 -0.26
N PRO A 85 -22.75 -27.24 -1.18
CA PRO A 85 -21.68 -27.25 -2.18
C PRO A 85 -21.25 -25.86 -2.68
N ILE A 86 -20.02 -25.48 -2.39
CA ILE A 86 -19.48 -24.15 -2.67
C ILE A 86 -19.12 -24.09 -4.15
N ALA A 87 -19.83 -23.26 -4.92
CA ALA A 87 -19.47 -22.97 -6.30
C ALA A 87 -18.15 -22.19 -6.33
N VAL A 88 -17.16 -22.72 -7.06
CA VAL A 88 -15.83 -22.12 -7.18
C VAL A 88 -15.66 -21.59 -8.60
N ASP A 89 -15.62 -20.27 -8.75
CA ASP A 89 -15.30 -19.63 -10.03
C ASP A 89 -13.77 -19.57 -10.22
N SER A 90 -13.13 -20.74 -10.29
CA SER A 90 -11.70 -20.89 -10.58
C SER A 90 -11.47 -21.61 -11.90
N TRP A 91 -10.23 -21.55 -12.42
CA TRP A 91 -9.87 -22.21 -13.67
C TRP A 91 -9.83 -23.73 -13.58
N SER A 92 -9.34 -24.27 -12.46
CA SER A 92 -9.11 -25.71 -12.28
C SER A 92 -10.25 -26.41 -11.53
N VAL A 93 -10.97 -25.70 -10.66
CA VAL A 93 -12.02 -26.24 -9.78
C VAL A 93 -13.34 -25.53 -10.07
N SER A 94 -14.41 -26.30 -10.24
CA SER A 94 -15.78 -25.80 -10.45
C SER A 94 -16.60 -25.74 -9.17
N GLN A 95 -16.41 -26.70 -8.26
CA GLN A 95 -17.22 -26.83 -7.05
C GLN A 95 -16.46 -27.62 -5.98
N VAL A 96 -16.70 -27.28 -4.71
CA VAL A 96 -16.23 -28.06 -3.55
C VAL A 96 -17.46 -28.44 -2.72
N SER A 97 -17.69 -29.73 -2.54
CA SER A 97 -18.76 -30.26 -1.69
C SER A 97 -18.18 -31.08 -0.55
N GLN A 98 -19.00 -31.29 0.47
CA GLN A 98 -18.70 -32.18 1.58
C GLN A 98 -19.83 -33.18 1.77
N GLU A 99 -19.50 -34.32 2.34
CA GLU A 99 -20.42 -35.36 2.74
C GLU A 99 -19.90 -36.03 4.01
N ALA A 100 -20.76 -36.36 4.97
CA ALA A 100 -20.36 -37.13 6.14
C ALA A 100 -20.27 -38.62 5.77
N ILE A 101 -19.20 -39.30 6.19
CA ILE A 101 -18.99 -40.74 5.96
C ILE A 101 -19.18 -41.49 7.28
N ASP A 102 -19.66 -42.73 7.21
CA ASP A 102 -19.75 -43.69 8.32
C ASP A 102 -20.41 -43.11 9.57
N GLN A 103 -21.66 -42.67 9.44
CA GLN A 103 -22.44 -42.11 10.55
C GLN A 103 -21.74 -40.93 11.27
N GLY A 104 -20.95 -40.14 10.53
CA GLY A 104 -20.24 -38.98 11.07
C GLY A 104 -18.88 -39.30 11.71
N ARG A 105 -18.34 -40.50 11.46
CA ARG A 105 -16.96 -40.87 11.83
C ARG A 105 -15.91 -40.27 10.91
N GLY A 106 -16.30 -39.72 9.76
CA GLY A 106 -15.41 -39.00 8.85
C GLY A 106 -16.14 -38.01 7.96
N VAL A 107 -15.36 -37.27 7.16
CA VAL A 107 -15.87 -36.30 6.18
C VAL A 107 -15.20 -36.56 4.84
N ARG A 108 -16.01 -36.69 3.78
CA ARG A 108 -15.57 -36.71 2.38
C ARG A 108 -15.66 -35.30 1.83
N ILE A 109 -14.54 -34.75 1.40
CA ILE A 109 -14.50 -33.52 0.61
C ILE A 109 -14.35 -33.91 -0.86
N THR A 110 -15.32 -33.54 -1.68
CA THR A 110 -15.28 -33.76 -3.12
C THR A 110 -15.02 -32.44 -3.84
N VAL A 111 -13.94 -32.40 -4.60
CA VAL A 111 -13.54 -31.25 -5.41
C VAL A 111 -13.79 -31.55 -6.88
N SER A 112 -14.89 -31.02 -7.41
CA SER A 112 -15.23 -31.14 -8.83
C SER A 112 -14.30 -30.27 -9.66
N LEU A 113 -13.66 -30.87 -10.66
CA LEU A 113 -12.70 -30.18 -11.51
C LEU A 113 -13.41 -29.50 -12.69
N ALA A 114 -13.06 -28.25 -12.96
CA ALA A 114 -13.50 -27.55 -14.17
C ALA A 114 -12.70 -28.01 -15.40
N LYS A 115 -11.46 -28.47 -15.19
CA LYS A 115 -10.52 -28.94 -16.21
C LYS A 115 -9.70 -30.09 -15.63
N ARG A 116 -9.27 -31.02 -16.48
CA ARG A 116 -8.33 -32.08 -16.06
C ARG A 116 -7.02 -31.45 -15.58
N GLY A 117 -6.44 -32.00 -14.53
CA GLY A 117 -5.25 -31.46 -13.87
C GLY A 117 -4.58 -32.45 -12.94
N SER A 118 -3.44 -32.03 -12.40
CA SER A 118 -2.76 -32.69 -11.29
C SER A 118 -3.29 -32.14 -9.97
N TYR A 119 -3.19 -32.95 -8.91
CA TYR A 119 -3.51 -32.54 -7.55
C TYR A 119 -2.37 -32.92 -6.61
N GLN A 120 -2.20 -32.13 -5.56
CA GLN A 120 -1.27 -32.40 -4.48
C GLN A 120 -1.98 -32.11 -3.16
N VAL A 121 -1.90 -33.04 -2.21
CA VAL A 121 -2.45 -32.85 -0.87
C VAL A 121 -1.30 -32.86 0.12
N VAL A 122 -1.17 -31.79 0.91
CA VAL A 122 -0.10 -31.62 1.90
C VAL A 122 -0.70 -31.29 3.25
N SER A 123 -0.23 -31.96 4.30
CA SER A 123 -0.55 -31.61 5.68
C SER A 123 0.44 -30.56 6.18
N LEU A 124 -0.08 -29.44 6.70
CA LEU A 124 0.67 -28.32 7.27
C LEU A 124 0.23 -28.15 8.73
N GLY A 125 0.63 -29.11 9.58
CA GLY A 125 0.20 -29.18 10.98
C GLY A 125 -1.30 -29.41 11.09
N LYS A 126 -2.05 -28.38 11.51
CA LYS A 126 -3.52 -28.43 11.64
C LYS A 126 -4.27 -28.11 10.35
N THR A 127 -3.55 -27.76 9.27
CA THR A 127 -4.15 -27.37 8.00
C THR A 127 -3.88 -28.43 6.94
N VAL A 128 -4.91 -28.90 6.23
CA VAL A 128 -4.73 -29.70 5.02
C VAL A 128 -4.87 -28.78 3.81
N LYS A 129 -3.85 -28.78 2.95
CA LYS A 129 -3.82 -27.99 1.71
C LYS A 129 -4.00 -28.92 0.51
N ILE A 130 -5.03 -28.69 -0.29
CA ILE A 130 -5.26 -29.35 -1.58
C ILE A 130 -4.92 -28.34 -2.67
N SER A 131 -3.85 -28.59 -3.43
CA SER A 131 -3.46 -27.77 -4.60
C SER A 131 -3.86 -28.50 -5.88
N ILE A 132 -4.67 -27.85 -6.71
CA ILE A 132 -5.15 -28.43 -7.97
C ILE A 132 -4.70 -27.54 -9.13
N THR A 133 -3.87 -28.10 -10.02
CA THR A 133 -3.29 -27.39 -11.16
C THR A 133 -3.84 -27.96 -12.46
N ALA A 134 -4.56 -27.14 -13.24
CA ALA A 134 -5.07 -27.56 -14.54
C ALA A 134 -3.93 -27.82 -15.54
N PHE A 135 -4.06 -28.86 -16.37
CA PHE A 135 -3.08 -29.12 -17.45
C PHE A 135 -3.17 -28.08 -18.57
N GLN A 136 -4.35 -27.51 -18.80
CA GLN A 136 -4.51 -26.42 -19.74
C GLN A 136 -4.00 -25.11 -19.12
N PRO A 137 -3.13 -24.36 -19.83
CA PRO A 137 -2.63 -23.09 -19.34
C PRO A 137 -3.78 -22.11 -19.13
N PHE A 138 -3.69 -21.31 -18.06
CA PHE A 138 -4.68 -20.26 -17.81
C PHE A 138 -4.63 -19.23 -18.95
N PRO A 139 -5.78 -18.88 -19.58
CA PRO A 139 -5.80 -17.95 -20.71
C PRO A 139 -5.14 -16.64 -20.30
N GLU A 140 -4.20 -16.15 -21.10
CA GLU A 140 -3.51 -14.91 -20.77
C GLU A 140 -4.45 -13.72 -20.64
N ALA A 141 -5.50 -13.67 -21.46
CA ALA A 141 -6.53 -12.65 -21.37
C ALA A 141 -7.19 -12.63 -19.99
N SER A 142 -7.59 -13.81 -19.49
CA SER A 142 -8.17 -13.98 -18.16
C SER A 142 -7.14 -13.66 -17.06
N ARG A 143 -5.87 -14.07 -17.21
CA ARG A 143 -4.77 -13.71 -16.30
C ARG A 143 -4.61 -12.21 -16.16
N LYS A 144 -4.63 -11.48 -17.27
CA LYS A 144 -4.44 -10.04 -17.33
C LYS A 144 -5.65 -9.29 -16.77
N ALA A 145 -6.84 -9.73 -17.11
CA ALA A 145 -8.07 -9.13 -16.60
C ALA A 145 -8.23 -9.35 -15.08
N SER A 146 -7.91 -10.56 -14.57
CA SER A 146 -7.87 -10.85 -13.13
C SER A 146 -6.77 -10.06 -12.41
N ALA A 147 -5.56 -9.98 -12.96
CA ALA A 147 -4.48 -9.17 -12.40
C ALA A 147 -4.90 -7.70 -12.30
N ARG A 148 -5.51 -7.15 -13.36
CA ARG A 148 -6.02 -5.78 -13.37
C ARG A 148 -7.13 -5.57 -12.33
N LEU A 149 -8.03 -6.52 -12.16
CA LEU A 149 -9.07 -6.43 -11.12
C LEU A 149 -8.45 -6.39 -9.72
N VAL A 150 -7.42 -7.19 -9.45
CA VAL A 150 -6.70 -7.17 -8.16
C VAL A 150 -5.99 -5.83 -7.97
N GLU A 151 -5.34 -5.30 -9.00
CA GLU A 151 -4.67 -4.00 -8.93
C GLU A 151 -5.66 -2.85 -8.71
N LEU A 152 -6.75 -2.80 -9.48
CA LEU A 152 -7.78 -1.78 -9.30
C LEU A 152 -8.42 -1.86 -7.91
N LYS A 153 -8.58 -3.05 -7.33
CA LYS A 153 -9.02 -3.20 -5.92
C LYS A 153 -8.00 -2.64 -4.93
N LYS A 154 -6.70 -2.87 -5.16
CA LYS A 154 -5.63 -2.28 -4.33
C LYS A 154 -5.61 -0.75 -4.43
N GLU A 155 -5.75 -0.21 -5.63
CA GLU A 155 -5.84 1.24 -5.87
C GLU A 155 -7.09 1.84 -5.23
N ALA A 156 -8.24 1.17 -5.34
CA ALA A 156 -9.48 1.57 -4.67
C ALA A 156 -9.33 1.57 -3.13
N ALA A 157 -8.66 0.56 -2.56
CA ALA A 157 -8.40 0.50 -1.12
C ALA A 157 -7.46 1.63 -0.66
N LEU A 158 -6.40 1.92 -1.42
CA LEU A 158 -5.46 3.01 -1.14
C LEU A 158 -6.14 4.39 -1.24
N THR A 159 -6.99 4.60 -2.24
CA THR A 159 -7.75 5.85 -2.38
C THR A 159 -8.79 6.01 -1.26
N GLU A 160 -9.42 4.93 -0.81
CA GLU A 160 -10.30 4.97 0.36
C GLU A 160 -9.54 5.32 1.65
N GLN A 161 -8.36 4.74 1.86
CA GLN A 161 -7.50 5.09 2.99
C GLN A 161 -7.08 6.56 2.94
N ARG A 162 -6.72 7.08 1.75
CA ARG A 162 -6.42 8.50 1.55
C ARG A 162 -7.62 9.39 1.89
N LEU A 163 -8.82 9.04 1.42
CA LEU A 163 -10.05 9.76 1.75
C LEU A 163 -10.33 9.77 3.26
N LYS A 164 -10.11 8.66 3.97
CA LYS A 164 -10.24 8.61 5.43
C LYS A 164 -9.24 9.56 6.10
N SER A 165 -7.97 9.49 5.72
CA SER A 165 -6.93 10.38 6.28
C SER A 165 -7.18 11.86 5.97
N ALA A 166 -7.62 12.20 4.75
CA ALA A 166 -7.94 13.57 4.35
C ALA A 166 -9.15 14.14 5.10
N ARG A 167 -10.17 13.30 5.37
CA ARG A 167 -11.33 13.68 6.19
C ARG A 167 -10.93 13.92 7.64
N GLU A 168 -10.06 13.09 8.20
CA GLU A 168 -9.55 13.28 9.56
C GLU A 168 -8.70 14.55 9.67
N THR A 169 -7.83 14.83 8.70
CA THR A 169 -7.04 16.08 8.69
C THR A 169 -7.93 17.30 8.53
N ALA A 170 -8.94 17.25 7.66
CA ALA A 170 -9.89 18.34 7.48
C ALA A 170 -10.69 18.59 8.78
N LYS A 171 -11.17 17.53 9.45
CA LYS A 171 -11.84 17.65 10.76
C LYS A 171 -10.93 18.26 11.83
N LYS A 172 -9.65 17.84 11.90
CA LYS A 172 -8.67 18.41 12.84
C LYS A 172 -8.40 19.89 12.55
N LEU A 173 -8.25 20.26 11.28
CA LEU A 173 -8.10 21.65 10.84
C LEU A 173 -9.33 22.49 11.15
N GLU A 174 -10.54 22.00 10.89
CA GLU A 174 -11.79 22.69 11.25
C GLU A 174 -11.90 22.91 12.77
N ALA A 175 -11.56 21.90 13.58
CA ALA A 175 -11.54 22.03 15.04
C ALA A 175 -10.50 23.04 15.52
N GLN A 176 -9.27 22.98 14.99
CA GLN A 176 -8.21 23.96 15.30
C GLN A 176 -8.60 25.38 14.86
N ASN A 177 -9.22 25.52 13.68
CA ASN A 177 -9.67 26.81 13.17
C ASN A 177 -10.83 27.37 13.98
N ARG A 178 -11.78 26.53 14.43
CA ARG A 178 -12.84 26.94 15.38
C ARG A 178 -12.25 27.43 16.70
N ASN A 179 -11.26 26.72 17.23
CA ASN A 179 -10.59 27.11 18.49
C ASN A 179 -9.78 28.40 18.32
N ARG A 180 -9.05 28.57 17.20
CA ARG A 180 -8.32 29.80 16.87
C ARG A 180 -9.25 30.98 16.61
N ALA A 181 -10.35 30.78 15.88
CA ALA A 181 -11.35 31.82 15.62
C ALA A 181 -12.06 32.28 16.90
N ARG A 182 -12.24 31.38 17.88
CA ARG A 182 -12.73 31.73 19.22
C ARG A 182 -11.69 32.46 20.07
N ALA A 183 -10.41 32.11 19.93
CA ALA A 183 -9.31 32.71 20.69
C ALA A 183 -8.83 34.07 20.14
N LEU A 184 -9.02 34.33 18.83
CA LEU A 184 -8.54 35.53 18.15
C LEU A 184 -9.71 36.46 17.81
N LYS A 185 -9.82 37.58 18.54
CA LYS A 185 -10.60 38.77 18.10
C LYS A 185 -9.88 39.54 16.98
N SER A 186 -8.67 39.15 16.59
CA SER A 186 -7.75 39.98 15.81
C SER A 186 -7.51 39.49 14.38
N THR A 187 -7.37 40.49 13.49
CA THR A 187 -6.83 40.53 12.11
C THR A 187 -7.55 39.73 11.01
N ARG A 188 -8.14 40.49 10.07
CA ARG A 188 -8.84 40.04 8.85
C ARG A 188 -7.98 39.09 7.98
N SER A 189 -6.66 39.34 7.90
CA SER A 189 -5.74 38.54 7.07
C SER A 189 -5.56 37.09 7.56
N GLU A 190 -5.56 36.84 8.87
CA GLU A 190 -5.47 35.47 9.40
C GLU A 190 -6.74 34.68 9.09
N ARG A 191 -7.92 35.30 9.21
CA ARG A 191 -9.19 34.69 8.79
C ARG A 191 -9.20 34.36 7.31
N GLU A 192 -8.72 35.26 6.46
CA GLU A 192 -8.62 35.04 5.01
C GLU A 192 -7.69 33.85 4.67
N SER A 193 -6.52 33.76 5.31
CA SER A 193 -5.60 32.61 5.12
C SER A 193 -6.22 31.26 5.55
N LEU A 194 -6.98 31.25 6.64
CA LEU A 194 -7.68 30.05 7.14
C LEU A 194 -8.82 29.64 6.20
N THR A 195 -9.55 30.60 5.66
CA THR A 195 -10.60 30.31 4.66
C THR A 195 -10.03 29.75 3.38
N GLU A 196 -8.88 30.26 2.92
CA GLU A 196 -8.24 29.76 1.70
C GLU A 196 -7.67 28.35 1.90
N THR A 197 -7.12 28.05 3.08
CA THR A 197 -6.67 26.71 3.46
C THR A 197 -7.82 25.70 3.49
N LEU A 198 -8.97 26.07 4.07
CA LEU A 198 -10.17 25.22 4.07
C LEU A 198 -10.71 25.02 2.65
N LYS A 199 -10.72 26.06 1.82
CA LYS A 199 -11.14 25.99 0.42
C LYS A 199 -10.24 25.04 -0.39
N GLN A 200 -8.93 25.10 -0.19
CA GLN A 200 -7.97 24.16 -0.79
C GLN A 200 -8.22 22.72 -0.32
N SER A 201 -8.38 22.48 0.99
CA SER A 201 -8.68 21.12 1.50
C SER A 201 -10.00 20.55 0.96
N ARG A 202 -11.03 21.39 0.80
CA ARG A 202 -12.32 21.00 0.21
C ARG A 202 -12.17 20.66 -1.26
N LYS A 203 -11.34 21.40 -1.99
CA LYS A 203 -11.00 21.11 -3.39
C LYS A 203 -10.28 19.76 -3.50
N GLU A 204 -9.27 19.50 -2.69
CA GLU A 204 -8.56 18.21 -2.66
C GLU A 204 -9.50 17.03 -2.35
N ILE A 205 -10.40 17.17 -1.38
CA ILE A 205 -11.39 16.13 -1.07
C ILE A 205 -12.33 15.90 -2.27
N ARG A 206 -12.76 16.96 -2.95
CA ARG A 206 -13.62 16.87 -4.14
C ARG A 206 -12.90 16.15 -5.29
N ASP A 207 -11.62 16.45 -5.50
CA ASP A 207 -10.79 15.80 -6.53
C ASP A 207 -10.53 14.32 -6.20
N LEU A 208 -10.29 13.98 -4.93
CA LEU A 208 -10.17 12.57 -4.51
C LEU A 208 -11.49 11.79 -4.65
N LEU A 209 -12.64 12.44 -4.42
CA LEU A 209 -13.95 11.82 -4.62
C LEU A 209 -14.25 11.61 -6.11
N SER A 210 -13.89 12.55 -6.98
CA SER A 210 -14.05 12.38 -8.43
C SER A 210 -13.14 11.26 -8.95
N GLN A 211 -11.89 11.18 -8.48
CA GLN A 211 -10.98 10.05 -8.76
C GLN A 211 -11.55 8.71 -8.29
N LYS A 212 -12.10 8.63 -7.07
CA LYS A 212 -12.75 7.40 -6.55
C LYS A 212 -13.92 6.97 -7.43
N LYS A 213 -14.79 7.92 -7.84
CA LYS A 213 -15.91 7.63 -8.75
C LYS A 213 -15.43 7.12 -10.11
N ALA A 214 -14.40 7.75 -10.68
CA ALA A 214 -13.81 7.32 -11.96
C ALA A 214 -13.19 5.92 -11.85
N MET A 215 -12.47 5.61 -10.76
CA MET A 215 -11.92 4.28 -10.50
C MET A 215 -13.00 3.24 -10.30
N ALA A 216 -14.08 3.55 -9.55
CA ALA A 216 -15.20 2.64 -9.36
C ALA A 216 -15.88 2.30 -10.69
N LYS A 217 -16.10 3.30 -11.57
CA LYS A 217 -16.61 3.08 -12.92
C LYS A 217 -15.68 2.19 -13.75
N ALA A 218 -14.37 2.46 -13.73
CA ALA A 218 -13.38 1.65 -14.43
C ALA A 218 -13.30 0.19 -13.91
N VAL A 219 -13.48 -0.02 -12.60
CA VAL A 219 -13.58 -1.37 -11.99
C VAL A 219 -14.81 -2.10 -12.50
N LEU A 220 -15.96 -1.41 -12.55
CA LEU A 220 -17.22 -1.99 -13.03
C LEU A 220 -17.10 -2.39 -14.51
N GLU A 221 -16.62 -1.47 -15.36
CA GLU A 221 -16.38 -1.74 -16.79
C GLU A 221 -15.37 -2.89 -17.00
N ALA A 222 -14.31 -2.96 -16.19
CA ALA A 222 -13.35 -4.06 -16.25
C ALA A 222 -14.00 -5.39 -15.83
N LYS A 223 -14.85 -5.39 -14.80
CA LYS A 223 -15.60 -6.57 -14.35
C LYS A 223 -16.55 -7.06 -15.44
N GLU A 224 -17.28 -6.16 -16.09
CA GLU A 224 -18.15 -6.51 -17.22
C GLU A 224 -17.38 -7.04 -18.43
N LYS A 225 -16.22 -6.48 -18.75
CA LYS A 225 -15.34 -7.03 -19.79
C LYS A 225 -14.88 -8.44 -19.44
N VAL A 226 -14.50 -8.71 -18.19
CA VAL A 226 -14.11 -10.05 -17.72
C VAL A 226 -15.27 -11.04 -17.86
N THR A 227 -16.49 -10.65 -17.45
CA THR A 227 -17.65 -11.56 -17.55
C THR A 227 -18.03 -11.83 -19.01
N ARG A 228 -17.99 -10.81 -19.87
CA ARG A 228 -18.19 -10.97 -21.33
C ARG A 228 -17.15 -11.93 -21.92
N PHE A 229 -15.86 -11.73 -21.65
CA PHE A 229 -14.80 -12.64 -22.12
C PHE A 229 -14.99 -14.07 -21.60
N LYS A 230 -15.32 -14.27 -20.32
CA LYS A 230 -15.63 -15.60 -19.78
C LYS A 230 -16.81 -16.26 -20.51
N SER A 231 -17.83 -15.48 -20.86
CA SER A 231 -19.01 -16.00 -21.57
C SER A 231 -18.66 -16.40 -23.02
N GLU A 232 -17.85 -15.60 -23.71
CA GLU A 232 -17.37 -15.88 -25.06
C GLU A 232 -16.43 -17.08 -25.08
N GLU A 233 -15.53 -17.18 -24.10
CA GLU A 233 -14.64 -18.33 -23.91
C GLU A 233 -15.43 -19.62 -23.70
N ARG A 234 -16.46 -19.60 -22.85
CA ARG A 234 -17.37 -20.75 -22.67
C ARG A 234 -18.09 -21.14 -23.96
N LYS A 235 -18.55 -20.15 -24.75
CA LYS A 235 -19.19 -20.40 -26.06
C LYS A 235 -18.19 -21.00 -27.06
N ALA A 236 -16.98 -20.46 -27.14
CA ALA A 236 -15.91 -20.97 -27.99
C ALA A 236 -15.50 -22.39 -27.60
N GLN A 237 -15.41 -22.68 -26.30
CA GLN A 237 -15.11 -24.02 -25.81
C GLN A 237 -16.20 -25.02 -26.17
N LYS A 238 -17.49 -24.68 -25.98
CA LYS A 238 -18.61 -25.54 -26.41
C LYS A 238 -18.58 -25.83 -27.91
N ARG A 239 -18.26 -24.81 -28.73
CA ARG A 239 -18.11 -24.99 -30.19
C ARG A 239 -16.95 -25.92 -30.52
N TYR A 240 -15.80 -25.77 -29.85
CA TYR A 240 -14.65 -26.65 -30.02
C TYR A 240 -14.99 -28.10 -29.64
N GLU A 241 -15.63 -28.32 -28.48
CA GLU A 241 -16.07 -29.65 -28.04
C GLU A 241 -17.04 -30.29 -29.03
N ALA A 242 -17.99 -29.52 -29.58
CA ALA A 242 -18.90 -30.00 -30.62
C ALA A 242 -18.16 -30.41 -31.90
N ILE A 243 -17.18 -29.61 -32.34
CA ILE A 243 -16.37 -29.94 -33.52
C ILE A 243 -15.53 -31.19 -33.30
N VAL A 244 -14.92 -31.35 -32.11
CA VAL A 244 -14.14 -32.55 -31.77
C VAL A 244 -15.04 -33.79 -31.81
N LYS A 245 -16.20 -33.76 -31.16
CA LYS A 245 -17.18 -34.87 -31.20
C LYS A 245 -17.59 -35.21 -32.63
N HIS A 246 -17.93 -34.21 -33.44
CA HIS A 246 -18.32 -34.43 -34.82
C HIS A 246 -17.17 -35.01 -35.67
N THR A 247 -15.93 -34.59 -35.40
CA THR A 247 -14.74 -35.14 -36.06
C THR A 247 -14.50 -36.61 -35.67
N GLU A 248 -14.73 -36.98 -34.40
CA GLU A 248 -14.65 -38.37 -33.94
C GLU A 248 -15.73 -39.24 -34.61
N GLU A 249 -16.95 -38.76 -34.71
CA GLU A 249 -18.06 -39.43 -35.40
C GLU A 249 -17.73 -39.68 -36.88
N LEU A 250 -17.29 -38.65 -37.62
CA LEU A 250 -16.87 -38.79 -39.02
C LEU A 250 -15.71 -39.77 -39.19
N ASN A 251 -14.77 -39.81 -38.24
CA ASN A 251 -13.68 -40.80 -38.26
C ASN A 251 -14.17 -42.22 -38.00
N ARG A 252 -15.15 -42.42 -37.11
CA ARG A 252 -15.79 -43.73 -36.89
C ARG A 252 -16.52 -44.20 -38.15
N GLU A 253 -17.30 -43.32 -38.78
CA GLU A 253 -17.97 -43.63 -40.05
C GLU A 253 -16.97 -43.98 -41.16
N ARG A 254 -15.89 -43.20 -41.29
CA ARG A 254 -14.82 -43.46 -42.28
C ARG A 254 -14.20 -44.83 -42.07
N LYS A 255 -13.89 -45.22 -40.82
CA LYS A 255 -13.37 -46.56 -40.50
C LYS A 255 -14.37 -47.65 -40.88
N ALA A 256 -15.65 -47.48 -40.56
CA ALA A 256 -16.69 -48.43 -40.94
C ALA A 256 -16.80 -48.58 -42.47
N LYS A 257 -16.72 -47.47 -43.23
CA LYS A 257 -16.74 -47.51 -44.70
C LYS A 257 -15.51 -48.19 -45.30
N LEU A 258 -14.33 -48.02 -44.70
CA LEU A 258 -13.11 -48.74 -45.11
C LEU A 258 -13.25 -50.26 -44.93
N VAL A 259 -13.87 -50.70 -43.82
CA VAL A 259 -14.15 -52.13 -43.59
C VAL A 259 -15.13 -52.64 -44.65
N GLN A 260 -16.24 -51.92 -44.90
CA GLN A 260 -17.21 -52.28 -45.95
C GLN A 260 -16.55 -52.39 -47.33
N LEU A 261 -15.65 -51.45 -47.67
CA LEU A 261 -14.93 -51.47 -48.94
C LEU A 261 -14.02 -52.71 -49.05
N LYS A 262 -13.27 -53.05 -47.99
CA LYS A 262 -12.43 -54.26 -47.96
C LYS A 262 -13.25 -55.53 -48.17
N THR A 263 -14.44 -55.63 -47.56
CA THR A 263 -15.34 -56.77 -47.73
C THR A 263 -15.83 -56.87 -49.17
N ILE A 264 -16.36 -55.78 -49.74
CA ILE A 264 -16.85 -55.74 -51.13
C ILE A 264 -15.72 -56.08 -52.12
N THR A 265 -14.50 -55.58 -51.90
CA THR A 265 -13.36 -55.90 -52.78
C THR A 265 -12.97 -57.38 -52.72
N ARG A 266 -13.05 -58.02 -51.55
CA ARG A 266 -12.83 -59.47 -51.42
C ARG A 266 -13.92 -60.27 -52.13
N GLU A 267 -15.18 -59.90 -51.96
CA GLU A 267 -16.32 -60.55 -52.62
C GLU A 267 -16.25 -60.40 -54.15
N LEU A 268 -15.98 -59.19 -54.65
CA LEU A 268 -15.78 -58.91 -56.07
C LEU A 268 -14.65 -59.76 -56.66
N LYS A 269 -13.54 -59.92 -55.91
CA LYS A 269 -12.43 -60.79 -56.34
C LYS A 269 -12.90 -62.24 -56.47
N LYS A 270 -13.56 -62.80 -55.45
CA LYS A 270 -14.10 -64.17 -55.49
C LYS A 270 -15.04 -64.40 -56.67
N GLU A 271 -15.92 -63.44 -56.96
CA GLU A 271 -16.85 -63.52 -58.09
C GLU A 271 -16.15 -63.44 -59.44
N ARG A 272 -15.10 -62.61 -59.57
CA ARG A 272 -14.26 -62.57 -60.77
C ARG A 272 -13.53 -63.89 -60.98
N ASP A 273 -12.95 -64.45 -59.93
CA ASP A 273 -12.28 -65.76 -59.98
C ASP A 273 -13.27 -66.86 -60.38
N HIS A 274 -14.49 -66.83 -59.85
CA HIS A 274 -15.58 -67.76 -60.23
C HIS A 274 -16.02 -67.58 -61.69
N HIS A 275 -16.17 -66.34 -62.17
CA HIS A 275 -16.49 -66.02 -63.56
C HIS A 275 -15.43 -66.57 -64.52
N VAL A 276 -14.14 -66.38 -64.20
CA VAL A 276 -13.03 -66.93 -64.99
C VAL A 276 -13.11 -68.46 -65.05
N ALA A 277 -13.37 -69.13 -63.93
CA ALA A 277 -13.53 -70.58 -63.88
C ALA A 277 -14.75 -71.07 -64.71
N LEU A 278 -15.89 -70.40 -64.60
CA LEU A 278 -17.08 -70.69 -65.40
C LEU A 278 -16.83 -70.49 -66.90
N LYS A 279 -16.12 -69.42 -67.28
CA LYS A 279 -15.76 -69.13 -68.67
C LYS A 279 -14.87 -70.22 -69.26
N ALA A 280 -13.88 -70.69 -68.50
CA ALA A 280 -13.05 -71.83 -68.88
C ALA A 280 -13.87 -73.12 -69.05
N SER A 281 -14.78 -73.40 -68.12
CA SER A 281 -15.69 -74.56 -68.19
C SER A 281 -16.62 -74.51 -69.41
N VAL A 282 -17.23 -73.36 -69.68
CA VAL A 282 -18.06 -73.14 -70.88
C VAL A 282 -17.26 -73.43 -72.15
N SER A 283 -16.04 -72.89 -72.26
CA SER A 283 -15.15 -73.13 -73.42
C SER A 283 -14.80 -74.61 -73.57
N GLN A 284 -14.49 -75.31 -72.47
CA GLN A 284 -14.23 -76.75 -72.49
C GLN A 284 -15.44 -77.56 -73.00
N TYR A 285 -16.65 -77.25 -72.52
CA TYR A 285 -17.87 -77.92 -72.97
C TYR A 285 -18.21 -77.59 -74.43
N GLU A 286 -17.96 -76.37 -74.90
CA GLU A 286 -18.10 -75.99 -76.32
C GLU A 286 -17.18 -76.82 -77.22
N ASN A 287 -15.92 -77.01 -76.80
CA ASN A 287 -14.96 -77.87 -77.50
C ASN A 287 -15.41 -79.34 -77.51
N GLN A 288 -15.94 -79.87 -76.40
CA GLN A 288 -16.49 -81.23 -76.31
C GLN A 288 -17.73 -81.43 -77.19
N VAL A 289 -18.65 -80.46 -77.22
CA VAL A 289 -19.83 -80.51 -78.09
C VAL A 289 -19.40 -80.47 -79.57
N THR A 290 -18.42 -79.63 -79.91
CA THR A 290 -17.91 -79.49 -81.29
C THR A 290 -17.21 -80.76 -81.75
N SER A 291 -16.34 -81.36 -80.92
CA SER A 291 -15.68 -82.63 -81.23
C SER A 291 -16.66 -83.80 -81.37
N LEU A 292 -17.65 -83.93 -80.48
CA LEU A 292 -18.70 -84.94 -80.62
C LEU A 292 -19.57 -84.72 -81.85
N ARG A 293 -19.88 -83.47 -82.22
CA ARG A 293 -20.60 -83.16 -83.45
C ARG A 293 -19.83 -83.62 -84.69
N LYS A 294 -18.51 -83.39 -84.72
CA LYS A 294 -17.62 -83.89 -85.78
C LYS A 294 -17.61 -85.43 -85.81
N ALA A 295 -17.49 -86.09 -84.67
CA ALA A 295 -17.49 -87.55 -84.57
C ALA A 295 -18.82 -88.19 -85.03
N ILE A 296 -19.95 -87.62 -84.62
CA ILE A 296 -21.28 -88.04 -85.08
C ILE A 296 -21.39 -87.87 -86.60
N SER A 297 -20.98 -86.71 -87.13
CA SER A 297 -20.97 -86.45 -88.57
C SER A 297 -20.12 -87.45 -89.35
N TRP A 298 -18.94 -87.80 -88.81
CA TRP A 298 -18.04 -88.78 -89.42
C TRP A 298 -18.66 -90.18 -89.43
N LYS A 299 -19.21 -90.65 -88.30
CA LYS A 299 -19.88 -91.97 -88.22
C LYS A 299 -21.04 -92.08 -89.22
N LYS A 300 -21.88 -91.04 -89.33
CA LYS A 300 -22.96 -90.98 -90.34
C LYS A 300 -22.45 -91.16 -91.76
N ARG A 301 -21.32 -90.54 -92.10
CA ARG A 301 -20.71 -90.66 -93.44
C ARG A 301 -20.17 -92.06 -93.71
N THR A 302 -19.65 -92.75 -92.69
CA THR A 302 -19.09 -94.12 -92.83
C THR A 302 -20.12 -95.24 -92.79
N GLY A 303 -21.42 -94.95 -92.78
CA GLY A 303 -22.50 -95.97 -92.73
C GLY A 303 -22.60 -96.73 -91.41
N ARG A 304 -21.83 -96.33 -90.37
CA ARG A 304 -21.90 -96.94 -89.03
C ARG A 304 -23.02 -96.29 -88.23
N ASP A 305 -23.87 -97.11 -87.62
CA ASP A 305 -24.97 -96.62 -86.79
C ASP A 305 -24.44 -95.65 -85.71
N VAL A 306 -25.01 -94.46 -85.67
CA VAL A 306 -24.72 -93.47 -84.63
C VAL A 306 -25.51 -93.91 -83.42
N GLY A 307 -24.98 -94.89 -82.70
CA GLY A 307 -25.65 -95.49 -81.55
C GLY A 307 -26.23 -94.42 -80.62
N GLN A 308 -27.44 -94.66 -80.10
CA GLN A 308 -28.20 -93.76 -79.23
C GLN A 308 -27.38 -93.17 -78.07
N VAL A 309 -26.29 -93.83 -77.69
CA VAL A 309 -25.33 -93.36 -76.69
C VAL A 309 -24.70 -92.02 -77.07
N LEU A 310 -24.27 -91.81 -78.33
CA LEU A 310 -23.62 -90.56 -78.75
C LEU A 310 -24.60 -89.39 -78.82
N THR A 311 -25.83 -89.63 -79.27
CA THR A 311 -26.88 -88.61 -79.30
C THR A 311 -27.32 -88.22 -77.88
N LYS A 312 -27.48 -89.19 -76.97
CA LYS A 312 -27.73 -88.95 -75.53
C LYS A 312 -26.56 -88.17 -74.88
N LYS A 313 -25.31 -88.53 -75.15
CA LYS A 313 -24.12 -87.82 -74.65
C LYS A 313 -24.05 -86.38 -75.16
N MET A 314 -24.39 -86.14 -76.43
CA MET A 314 -24.46 -84.78 -76.97
C MET A 314 -25.58 -83.97 -76.31
N ALA A 315 -26.76 -84.55 -76.09
CA ALA A 315 -27.88 -83.87 -75.44
C ALA A 315 -27.54 -83.49 -73.98
N THR A 316 -26.91 -84.39 -73.22
CA THR A 316 -26.46 -84.11 -71.84
C THR A 316 -25.38 -83.01 -71.79
N LEU A 317 -24.41 -83.01 -72.71
CA LEU A 317 -23.42 -81.95 -72.81
C LEU A 317 -24.03 -80.61 -73.20
N LYS A 318 -24.98 -80.57 -74.14
CA LYS A 318 -25.71 -79.33 -74.49
C LYS A 318 -26.49 -78.77 -73.30
N ARG A 319 -27.18 -79.62 -72.53
CA ARG A 319 -27.87 -79.19 -71.29
C ARG A 319 -26.88 -78.65 -70.26
N THR A 320 -25.74 -79.31 -70.09
CA THR A 320 -24.69 -78.86 -69.16
C THR A 320 -24.09 -77.53 -69.60
N LEU A 321 -23.79 -77.36 -70.89
CA LEU A 321 -23.31 -76.11 -71.47
C LEU A 321 -24.32 -74.97 -71.27
N ALA A 322 -25.62 -75.22 -71.51
CA ALA A 322 -26.66 -74.22 -71.28
C ALA A 322 -26.73 -73.78 -69.80
N ARG A 323 -26.61 -74.72 -68.87
CA ARG A 323 -26.52 -74.42 -67.42
C ARG A 323 -25.28 -73.60 -67.10
N GLN A 324 -24.12 -73.94 -67.65
CA GLN A 324 -22.88 -73.19 -67.41
C GLN A 324 -22.94 -71.77 -67.99
N ARG A 325 -23.51 -71.57 -69.17
CA ARG A 325 -23.75 -70.24 -69.75
C ARG A 325 -24.72 -69.40 -68.89
N ALA A 326 -25.78 -70.03 -68.37
CA ALA A 326 -26.70 -69.35 -67.45
C ALA A 326 -26.00 -68.94 -66.13
N ASN A 327 -25.14 -69.81 -65.59
CA ASN A 327 -24.31 -69.50 -64.42
C ASN A 327 -23.33 -68.36 -64.71
N LEU A 328 -22.68 -68.35 -65.88
CA LEU A 328 -21.78 -67.28 -66.31
C LEU A 328 -22.51 -65.92 -66.36
N ALA A 329 -23.70 -65.87 -66.97
CA ALA A 329 -24.51 -64.66 -67.03
C ALA A 329 -24.97 -64.17 -65.64
N ARG A 330 -25.23 -65.10 -64.69
CA ARG A 330 -25.52 -64.75 -63.29
C ARG A 330 -24.28 -64.15 -62.59
N ALA A 331 -23.11 -64.73 -62.81
CA ALA A 331 -21.85 -64.21 -62.27
C ALA A 331 -21.54 -62.80 -62.80
N GLU A 332 -21.76 -62.54 -64.10
CA GLU A 332 -21.59 -61.20 -64.69
C GLU A 332 -22.51 -60.16 -64.05
N LYS A 333 -23.79 -60.51 -63.84
CA LYS A 333 -24.74 -59.65 -63.11
C LYS A 333 -24.28 -59.40 -61.67
N SER A 334 -23.78 -60.42 -60.98
CA SER A 334 -23.23 -60.33 -59.62
C SER A 334 -22.04 -59.35 -59.57
N ILE A 335 -21.05 -59.53 -60.44
CA ILE A 335 -19.88 -58.65 -60.59
C ILE A 335 -20.33 -57.19 -60.81
N SER A 336 -21.23 -56.93 -61.77
CA SER A 336 -21.71 -55.57 -62.04
C SER A 336 -22.39 -54.93 -60.82
N THR A 337 -23.08 -55.73 -60.01
CA THR A 337 -23.75 -55.28 -58.78
C THR A 337 -22.73 -54.91 -57.71
N TYR A 338 -21.68 -55.73 -57.53
CA TYR A 338 -20.59 -55.43 -56.61
C TYR A 338 -19.78 -54.20 -57.04
N GLU A 339 -19.52 -54.01 -58.33
CA GLU A 339 -18.85 -52.81 -58.85
C GLU A 339 -19.67 -51.54 -58.60
N ARG A 340 -20.99 -51.58 -58.85
CA ARG A 340 -21.90 -50.47 -58.51
C ARG A 340 -21.89 -50.17 -57.01
N ARG A 341 -21.90 -51.20 -56.15
CA ARG A 341 -21.81 -51.05 -54.69
C ARG A 341 -20.46 -50.43 -54.29
N GLN A 342 -19.35 -50.92 -54.84
CA GLN A 342 -18.01 -50.40 -54.58
C GLN A 342 -17.90 -48.91 -54.97
N LYS A 343 -18.38 -48.54 -56.17
CA LYS A 343 -18.40 -47.15 -56.64
C LYS A 343 -19.21 -46.24 -55.71
N LYS A 344 -20.39 -46.68 -55.24
CA LYS A 344 -21.21 -45.95 -54.27
C LYS A 344 -20.49 -45.76 -52.92
N VAL A 345 -19.79 -46.78 -52.41
CA VAL A 345 -19.03 -46.67 -51.15
C VAL A 345 -17.84 -45.73 -51.30
N LEU A 346 -17.11 -45.78 -52.43
CA LEU A 346 -16.01 -44.86 -52.74
C LEU A 346 -16.48 -43.41 -52.80
N ALA A 347 -17.59 -43.13 -53.49
CA ALA A 347 -18.16 -41.78 -53.57
C ALA A 347 -18.55 -41.23 -52.18
N ARG A 348 -19.18 -42.06 -51.33
CA ARG A 348 -19.51 -41.68 -49.94
C ARG A 348 -18.26 -41.39 -49.11
N LYS A 349 -17.22 -42.22 -49.24
CA LYS A 349 -15.93 -42.01 -48.56
C LYS A 349 -15.29 -40.68 -49.00
N ALA A 350 -15.25 -40.40 -50.30
CA ALA A 350 -14.69 -39.16 -50.83
C ALA A 350 -15.45 -37.92 -50.30
N SER A 351 -16.78 -37.97 -50.27
CA SER A 351 -17.62 -36.91 -49.68
C SER A 351 -17.31 -36.68 -48.19
N GLN A 352 -17.12 -37.75 -47.40
CA GLN A 352 -16.73 -37.65 -45.99
C GLN A 352 -15.31 -37.07 -45.81
N GLU A 353 -14.36 -37.44 -46.67
CA GLU A 353 -13.00 -36.88 -46.65
C GLU A 353 -13.00 -35.38 -46.98
N ALA A 354 -13.83 -34.96 -47.94
CA ALA A 354 -14.03 -33.53 -48.22
C ALA A 354 -14.65 -32.78 -47.02
N LYS A 355 -15.66 -33.34 -46.35
CA LYS A 355 -16.25 -32.76 -45.12
C LYS A 355 -15.22 -32.64 -43.99
N LEU A 356 -14.41 -33.68 -43.77
CA LEU A 356 -13.33 -33.65 -42.78
C LEU A 356 -12.28 -32.58 -43.11
N ALA A 357 -11.90 -32.43 -44.39
CA ALA A 357 -10.97 -31.41 -44.83
C ALA A 357 -11.53 -29.99 -44.60
N ALA A 358 -12.81 -29.77 -44.92
CA ALA A 358 -13.50 -28.50 -44.68
C ALA A 358 -13.55 -28.15 -43.18
N LEU A 359 -13.88 -29.13 -42.32
CA LEU A 359 -13.89 -28.93 -40.86
C LEU A 359 -12.50 -28.61 -40.32
N LYS A 360 -11.44 -29.29 -40.78
CA LYS A 360 -10.06 -28.96 -40.39
C LYS A 360 -9.68 -27.54 -40.79
N LYS A 361 -10.06 -27.09 -41.99
CA LYS A 361 -9.85 -25.72 -42.43
C LYS A 361 -10.61 -24.72 -41.55
N ALA A 362 -11.87 -25.01 -41.20
CA ALA A 362 -12.67 -24.17 -40.31
C ALA A 362 -12.07 -24.05 -38.89
N ILE A 363 -11.56 -25.15 -38.34
CA ILE A 363 -10.83 -25.16 -37.05
C ILE A 363 -9.58 -24.29 -37.14
N ALA A 364 -8.80 -24.41 -38.21
CA ALA A 364 -7.60 -23.60 -38.39
C ALA A 364 -7.92 -22.10 -38.49
N THR A 365 -8.98 -21.73 -39.22
CA THR A 365 -9.41 -20.32 -39.32
C THR A 365 -9.88 -19.75 -37.98
N GLU A 366 -10.64 -20.51 -37.19
CA GLU A 366 -11.06 -20.08 -35.84
C GLU A 366 -9.87 -19.99 -34.87
N ARG A 367 -8.92 -20.92 -34.95
CA ARG A 367 -7.68 -20.85 -34.17
C ARG A 367 -6.90 -19.56 -34.48
N ASN A 368 -6.69 -19.24 -35.75
CA ASN A 368 -5.98 -18.02 -36.17
C ASN A 368 -6.73 -16.75 -35.71
N ARG A 369 -8.06 -16.75 -35.77
CA ARG A 369 -8.90 -15.66 -35.25
C ARG A 369 -8.70 -15.46 -33.75
N LEU A 370 -8.73 -16.54 -32.97
CA LEU A 370 -8.50 -16.50 -31.53
C LEU A 370 -7.07 -16.04 -31.19
N GLU A 371 -6.06 -16.52 -31.90
CA GLU A 371 -4.66 -16.08 -31.73
C GLU A 371 -4.51 -14.57 -32.01
N SER A 372 -5.17 -14.03 -33.03
CA SER A 372 -5.22 -12.59 -33.33
C SER A 372 -5.93 -11.78 -32.22
N GLN A 373 -7.02 -12.29 -31.66
CA GLN A 373 -7.68 -11.65 -30.52
C GLN A 373 -6.78 -11.66 -29.28
N ILE A 374 -6.09 -12.77 -29.00
CA ILE A 374 -5.12 -12.88 -27.90
C ILE A 374 -3.98 -11.89 -28.08
N SER A 375 -3.45 -11.72 -29.30
CA SER A 375 -2.37 -10.75 -29.56
C SER A 375 -2.82 -9.31 -29.34
N LYS A 376 -4.03 -8.92 -29.77
CA LYS A 376 -4.63 -7.60 -29.49
C LYS A 376 -4.84 -7.36 -27.98
N LEU A 377 -5.23 -8.40 -27.24
CA LEU A 377 -5.34 -8.32 -25.78
C LEU A 377 -3.96 -8.20 -25.11
N ARG A 378 -2.93 -8.84 -25.68
CA ARG A 378 -1.55 -8.70 -25.22
C ARG A 378 -1.03 -7.27 -25.40
N THR A 379 -1.20 -6.68 -26.58
CA THR A 379 -0.74 -5.30 -26.85
C THR A 379 -1.46 -4.27 -25.99
N SER A 380 -2.79 -4.36 -25.87
CA SER A 380 -3.57 -3.49 -24.98
C SER A 380 -3.14 -3.61 -23.51
N THR A 381 -2.69 -4.79 -23.07
CA THR A 381 -2.17 -4.96 -21.71
C THR A 381 -0.84 -4.25 -21.52
N VAL A 382 0.06 -4.32 -22.50
CA VAL A 382 1.35 -3.61 -22.44
C VAL A 382 1.11 -2.10 -22.37
N THR A 383 0.19 -1.56 -23.18
CA THR A 383 -0.13 -0.12 -23.14
C THR A 383 -0.73 0.30 -21.80
N LEU A 384 -1.62 -0.51 -21.22
CA LEU A 384 -2.18 -0.27 -19.89
C LEU A 384 -1.14 -0.36 -18.77
N SER A 385 -0.21 -1.31 -18.84
CA SER A 385 0.90 -1.43 -17.90
C SER A 385 1.83 -0.21 -17.97
N ARG A 386 2.09 0.31 -19.18
CA ARG A 386 2.84 1.55 -19.38
C ARG A 386 2.11 2.75 -18.77
N LYS A 387 0.79 2.89 -18.99
CA LYS A 387 -0.04 3.93 -18.35
C LYS A 387 0.02 3.85 -16.82
N LYS A 388 -0.05 2.65 -16.26
CA LYS A 388 0.10 2.43 -14.81
C LYS A 388 1.47 2.90 -14.31
N ALA A 389 2.55 2.52 -14.98
CA ALA A 389 3.89 2.99 -14.62
C ALA A 389 3.99 4.52 -14.65
N GLY A 390 3.34 5.18 -15.62
CA GLY A 390 3.19 6.64 -15.67
C GLY A 390 2.48 7.21 -14.44
N LEU A 391 1.30 6.69 -14.09
CA LEU A 391 0.53 7.13 -12.91
C LEU A 391 1.29 6.92 -11.60
N VAL A 392 2.04 5.82 -11.46
CA VAL A 392 2.87 5.56 -10.28
C VAL A 392 3.99 6.61 -10.16
N ARG A 393 4.62 6.99 -11.28
CA ARG A 393 5.62 8.07 -11.28
C ARG A 393 5.00 9.41 -10.91
N GLU A 394 3.83 9.76 -11.47
CA GLU A 394 3.11 10.98 -11.11
C GLU A 394 2.75 11.03 -9.62
N LEU A 395 2.28 9.89 -9.06
CA LEU A 395 2.02 9.76 -7.63
C LEU A 395 3.28 9.96 -6.78
N SER A 396 4.41 9.41 -7.20
CA SER A 396 5.69 9.63 -6.50
C SER A 396 6.11 11.10 -6.54
N ALA A 397 5.92 11.78 -7.67
CA ALA A 397 6.22 13.21 -7.82
C ALA A 397 5.31 14.09 -6.94
N LEU A 398 4.01 13.77 -6.85
CA LEU A 398 3.08 14.46 -5.95
C LEU A 398 3.43 14.26 -4.48
N ASN A 399 3.83 13.05 -4.07
CA ASN A 399 4.30 12.80 -2.71
C ASN A 399 5.56 13.61 -2.38
N ASN A 400 6.50 13.70 -3.32
CA ASN A 400 7.70 14.52 -3.16
C ASN A 400 7.35 16.02 -3.05
N LYS A 401 6.40 16.52 -3.87
CA LYS A 401 5.89 17.90 -3.75
C LYS A 401 5.26 18.14 -2.38
N LYS A 402 4.42 17.22 -1.89
CA LYS A 402 3.82 17.29 -0.54
C LYS A 402 4.88 17.34 0.56
N ALA A 403 5.92 16.51 0.46
CA ALA A 403 7.03 16.52 1.41
C ALA A 403 7.76 17.87 1.42
N ARG A 404 8.00 18.48 0.25
CA ARG A 404 8.60 19.82 0.13
C ARG A 404 7.72 20.90 0.77
N VAL A 405 6.41 20.90 0.51
CA VAL A 405 5.47 21.85 1.14
C VAL A 405 5.49 21.72 2.66
N ASN A 406 5.46 20.50 3.19
CA ASN A 406 5.54 20.26 4.63
C ASN A 406 6.88 20.75 5.23
N ALA A 407 7.99 20.62 4.50
CA ALA A 407 9.29 21.14 4.94
C ALA A 407 9.30 22.68 4.96
N LEU A 408 8.69 23.33 3.96
CA LEU A 408 8.52 24.79 3.92
C LEU A 408 7.65 25.29 5.07
N LEU A 409 6.51 24.63 5.34
CA LEU A 409 5.65 24.96 6.49
C LEU A 409 6.41 24.86 7.83
N LYS A 410 7.20 23.79 8.03
CA LYS A 410 8.05 23.67 9.22
C LYS A 410 9.10 24.78 9.31
N LYS A 411 9.66 25.22 8.18
CA LYS A 411 10.61 26.35 8.14
C LYS A 411 9.92 27.66 8.51
N GLU A 412 8.73 27.90 7.98
CA GLU A 412 7.90 29.05 8.32
C GLU A 412 7.56 29.07 9.82
N GLU A 413 7.11 27.94 10.38
CA GLU A 413 6.86 27.82 11.82
C GLU A 413 8.09 28.15 12.68
N ARG A 414 9.29 27.75 12.24
CA ARG A 414 10.55 28.09 12.92
C ARG A 414 10.82 29.60 12.85
N LEU A 415 10.66 30.21 11.67
CA LEU A 415 10.83 31.65 11.48
C LEU A 415 9.82 32.45 12.31
N SER A 416 8.54 32.06 12.34
CA SER A 416 7.53 32.70 13.19
C SER A 416 7.89 32.62 14.67
N ARG A 417 8.43 31.48 15.14
CA ARG A 417 8.92 31.35 16.53
C ARG A 417 10.12 32.25 16.78
N GLN A 418 11.02 32.40 15.82
CA GLN A 418 12.18 33.29 15.93
C GLN A 418 11.74 34.75 16.03
N VAL A 419 10.88 35.21 15.12
CA VAL A 419 10.30 36.57 15.15
C VAL A 419 9.60 36.84 16.49
N LEU A 420 8.86 35.86 17.02
CA LEU A 420 8.22 36.00 18.34
C LEU A 420 9.25 36.16 19.48
N ARG A 421 10.37 35.43 19.43
CA ARG A 421 11.46 35.56 20.41
C ARG A 421 12.14 36.93 20.29
N GLU A 422 12.44 37.37 19.08
CA GLU A 422 13.02 38.69 18.82
C GLU A 422 12.09 39.81 19.28
N ARG A 423 10.79 39.70 19.04
CA ARG A 423 9.79 40.64 19.56
C ARG A 423 9.77 40.68 21.09
N LYS A 424 9.80 39.52 21.76
CA LYS A 424 9.90 39.45 23.24
C LYS A 424 11.20 40.07 23.76
N ASN A 425 12.32 39.85 23.06
CA ASN A 425 13.60 40.47 23.42
C ASN A 425 13.55 41.99 23.23
N ALA A 426 13.01 42.47 22.11
CA ALA A 426 12.80 43.90 21.87
C ALA A 426 11.89 44.53 22.93
N GLU A 427 10.83 43.84 23.38
CA GLU A 427 10.00 44.29 24.50
C GLU A 427 10.77 44.35 25.83
N ARG A 428 11.65 43.38 26.11
CA ARG A 428 12.53 43.43 27.29
C ARG A 428 13.47 44.63 27.25
N VAL A 429 14.13 44.86 26.12
CA VAL A 429 15.02 46.01 25.92
C VAL A 429 14.23 47.33 26.07
N ARG A 430 13.04 47.44 25.48
CA ARG A 430 12.18 48.62 25.67
C ARG A 430 11.82 48.87 27.14
N ARG A 431 11.52 47.81 27.90
CA ARG A 431 11.25 47.92 29.35
C ARG A 431 12.50 48.36 30.12
N GLU A 432 13.67 47.86 29.73
CA GLU A 432 14.95 48.22 30.35
C GLU A 432 15.32 49.68 30.07
N ILE A 433 15.22 50.13 28.82
CA ILE A 433 15.34 51.55 28.45
C ILE A 433 14.37 52.41 29.27
N SER A 434 13.11 51.97 29.40
CA SER A 434 12.11 52.71 30.19
C SER A 434 12.48 52.77 31.69
N ARG A 435 13.08 51.72 32.24
CA ARG A 435 13.56 51.69 33.64
C ARG A 435 14.77 52.62 33.81
N LEU A 436 15.73 52.57 32.89
CA LEU A 436 16.91 53.43 32.92
C LEU A 436 16.50 54.91 32.80
N ALA A 437 15.60 55.24 31.88
CA ALA A 437 15.07 56.60 31.73
C ALA A 437 14.37 57.10 33.01
N ARG A 438 13.62 56.24 33.72
CA ARG A 438 13.04 56.59 35.03
C ARG A 438 14.12 56.80 36.09
N ALA A 439 15.11 55.91 36.18
CA ALA A 439 16.21 56.03 37.13
C ALA A 439 17.05 57.29 36.88
N GLU A 440 17.28 57.67 35.62
CA GLU A 440 17.93 58.94 35.25
C GLU A 440 17.05 60.14 35.62
N GLY A 441 15.75 60.06 35.39
CA GLY A 441 14.78 61.07 35.85
C GLY A 441 14.81 61.26 37.37
N GLU A 442 14.84 60.18 38.15
CA GLU A 442 14.96 60.20 39.60
C GLU A 442 16.30 60.78 40.07
N LYS A 443 17.42 60.40 39.43
CA LYS A 443 18.74 60.99 39.68
C LYS A 443 18.75 62.50 39.40
N ALA A 444 18.12 62.94 38.32
CA ALA A 444 17.99 64.36 37.97
C ALA A 444 17.14 65.11 39.01
N GLN A 445 16.03 64.53 39.48
CA GLN A 445 15.23 65.10 40.56
C GLN A 445 16.01 65.19 41.89
N MET A 446 16.75 64.13 42.25
CA MET A 446 17.63 64.10 43.43
C MET A 446 18.72 65.18 43.34
N ALA A 447 19.36 65.33 42.19
CA ALA A 447 20.35 66.38 41.94
C ALA A 447 19.72 67.78 42.04
N SER A 448 18.50 67.97 41.52
CA SER A 448 17.76 69.23 41.65
C SER A 448 17.43 69.57 43.11
N ARG A 449 17.01 68.59 43.92
CA ARG A 449 16.77 68.77 45.36
C ARG A 449 18.06 69.17 46.08
N LYS A 450 19.16 68.44 45.86
CA LYS A 450 20.48 68.78 46.43
C LYS A 450 20.95 70.18 46.03
N ALA A 451 20.72 70.58 44.77
CA ALA A 451 21.05 71.93 44.31
C ALA A 451 20.24 73.01 45.03
N LYS A 452 18.94 72.77 45.31
CA LYS A 452 18.12 73.67 46.13
C LYS A 452 18.63 73.75 47.57
N ASP A 453 18.94 72.62 48.19
CA ASP A 453 19.46 72.57 49.56
C ASP A 453 20.81 73.31 49.70
N LEU A 454 21.71 73.13 48.74
CA LEU A 454 22.96 73.88 48.68
C LEU A 454 22.73 75.39 48.53
N LYS A 455 21.73 75.80 47.75
CA LYS A 455 21.37 77.22 47.58
C LYS A 455 20.89 77.84 48.89
N ILE A 456 20.12 77.10 49.69
CA ILE A 456 19.66 77.52 51.02
C ILE A 456 20.86 77.65 51.99
N LEU A 457 21.78 76.67 51.99
CA LEU A 457 22.99 76.70 52.81
C LEU A 457 23.90 77.90 52.49
N VAL A 458 24.08 78.23 51.21
CA VAL A 458 24.86 79.39 50.77
C VAL A 458 24.20 80.70 51.22
N ALA A 459 22.86 80.80 51.14
CA ALA A 459 22.12 81.96 51.62
C ALA A 459 22.28 82.16 53.14
N LYS A 460 22.23 81.07 53.92
CA LYS A 460 22.42 81.11 55.38
C LYS A 460 23.82 81.59 55.77
N ARG A 461 24.87 81.03 55.16
CA ARG A 461 26.26 81.48 55.41
C ARG A 461 26.51 82.93 55.01
N ARG A 462 25.82 83.45 53.98
CA ARG A 462 25.89 84.89 53.65
C ARG A 462 25.29 85.77 54.75
N GLY A 463 24.19 85.34 55.38
CA GLY A 463 23.62 86.01 56.54
C GLY A 463 24.58 86.08 57.73
N ASP A 464 25.21 84.95 58.06
CA ASP A 464 26.18 84.85 59.17
C ASP A 464 27.43 85.73 58.95
N LEU A 465 27.83 85.95 57.69
CA LEU A 465 28.99 86.78 57.37
C LEU A 465 28.72 88.28 57.50
N VAL A 466 27.46 88.70 57.34
CA VAL A 466 27.02 90.10 57.52
C VAL A 466 26.96 90.45 59.00
N SER A 467 26.44 89.56 59.85
CA SER A 467 26.38 89.76 61.30
C SER A 467 27.77 89.82 61.94
N LEU A 468 28.72 89.00 61.47
CA LEU A 468 30.13 89.06 61.90
C LEU A 468 30.84 90.38 61.55
N LYS A 469 30.54 90.99 60.39
CA LYS A 469 31.10 92.30 60.02
C LYS A 469 30.55 93.43 60.89
N GLN A 470 29.28 93.37 61.28
CA GLN A 470 28.67 94.36 62.17
C GLN A 470 29.24 94.27 63.59
N ALA A 471 29.48 93.06 64.12
CA ALA A 471 30.09 92.86 65.43
C ALA A 471 31.51 93.47 65.51
N LYS A 472 32.37 93.23 64.51
CA LYS A 472 33.73 93.81 64.47
C LYS A 472 33.74 95.34 64.41
N SER A 473 32.76 95.96 63.76
CA SER A 473 32.62 97.43 63.68
C SER A 473 32.31 98.05 65.05
N MET A 474 31.47 97.40 65.86
CA MET A 474 31.13 97.87 67.21
C MET A 474 32.31 97.77 68.17
N GLU A 475 33.09 96.69 68.10
CA GLU A 475 34.28 96.49 68.93
C GLU A 475 35.37 97.55 68.67
N GLN A 476 35.55 97.95 67.41
CA GLN A 476 36.52 99.01 67.06
C GLN A 476 36.11 100.38 67.62
N LYS A 477 34.81 100.69 67.66
CA LYS A 477 34.29 101.95 68.23
C LYS A 477 34.50 102.03 69.75
N GLU A 478 34.31 100.94 70.49
CA GLU A 478 34.56 100.92 71.94
C GLU A 478 36.03 101.05 72.30
N LEU A 479 36.93 100.40 71.53
CA LEU A 479 38.37 100.54 71.73
C LEU A 479 38.84 101.99 71.54
N ALA A 480 38.29 102.68 70.54
CA ALA A 480 38.59 104.09 70.30
C ALA A 480 38.13 104.99 71.47
N ARG A 481 36.94 104.74 72.02
CA ARG A 481 36.38 105.47 73.17
C ARG A 481 37.21 105.27 74.45
N LEU A 482 37.71 104.06 74.70
CA LEU A 482 38.55 103.79 75.87
C LEU A 482 39.94 104.45 75.76
N LYS A 483 40.49 104.54 74.55
CA LYS A 483 41.76 105.24 74.30
C LYS A 483 41.63 106.75 74.52
N SER A 484 40.52 107.38 74.10
CA SER A 484 40.30 108.82 74.31
C SER A 484 40.15 109.17 75.80
N LEU A 485 39.39 108.39 76.57
CA LEU A 485 39.24 108.57 78.02
C LEU A 485 40.58 108.52 78.76
N ARG A 486 41.48 107.60 78.36
CA ARG A 486 42.82 107.51 78.97
C ARG A 486 43.63 108.79 78.77
N VAL A 487 43.60 109.37 77.57
CA VAL A 487 44.32 110.62 77.24
C VAL A 487 43.78 111.79 78.07
N GLU A 488 42.46 111.85 78.24
CA GLU A 488 41.79 112.89 79.03
C GLU A 488 42.17 112.80 80.52
N HIS A 489 42.13 111.60 81.10
CA HIS A 489 42.55 111.39 82.49
C HIS A 489 44.02 111.76 82.73
N GLN A 490 44.92 111.46 81.78
CA GLN A 490 46.33 111.84 81.86
C GLN A 490 46.54 113.36 81.78
N ARG A 491 45.79 114.06 80.93
CA ARG A 491 45.84 115.54 80.85
C ARG A 491 45.42 116.18 82.15
N LEU A 492 44.35 115.67 82.77
CA LEU A 492 43.83 116.20 84.03
C LEU A 492 44.77 115.92 85.21
N LEU A 493 45.46 114.77 85.22
CA LEU A 493 46.49 114.45 86.20
C LEU A 493 47.66 115.45 86.15
N LYS A 494 48.18 115.76 84.94
CA LYS A 494 49.24 116.77 84.78
C LYS A 494 48.81 118.16 85.27
N LYS A 495 47.54 118.54 85.06
CA LYS A 495 47.00 119.82 85.54
C LYS A 495 46.89 119.84 87.06
N GLU A 496 46.48 118.72 87.67
CA GLU A 496 46.41 118.57 89.12
C GLU A 496 47.80 118.50 89.77
N GLU A 497 48.81 117.90 89.14
CA GLU A 497 50.20 117.92 89.62
C GLU A 497 50.76 119.34 89.70
N ARG A 498 50.50 120.17 88.68
CA ARG A 498 50.87 121.59 88.69
C ARG A 498 50.17 122.35 89.82
N ARG A 499 48.89 122.08 90.05
CA ARG A 499 48.11 122.70 91.13
C ARG A 499 48.56 122.21 92.50
N LEU A 500 48.95 120.95 92.65
CA LEU A 500 49.54 120.41 93.88
C LEU A 500 50.87 121.10 94.19
N ALA A 501 51.72 121.33 93.19
CA ALA A 501 52.99 122.04 93.35
C ALA A 501 52.77 123.50 93.79
N GLN A 502 51.76 124.18 93.25
CA GLN A 502 51.36 125.53 93.68
C GLN A 502 50.81 125.54 95.11
N LEU A 503 49.92 124.61 95.46
CA LEU A 503 49.33 124.53 96.80
C LEU A 503 50.38 124.24 97.89
N LYS A 504 51.40 123.43 97.56
CA LYS A 504 52.55 123.21 98.46
C LYS A 504 53.38 124.47 98.69
N LYS A 505 53.59 125.30 97.66
CA LYS A 505 54.31 126.58 97.80
C LYS A 505 53.57 127.59 98.68
N LEU A 506 52.23 127.51 98.71
CA LEU A 506 51.38 128.43 99.49
C LEU A 506 51.13 127.97 100.94
N GLY A 507 51.78 126.88 101.41
CA GLY A 507 51.60 126.37 102.77
C GLY A 507 50.20 125.79 103.08
N LYS A 508 49.33 125.65 102.06
CA LYS A 508 47.95 125.18 102.19
C LYS A 508 47.87 123.65 102.25
N ASN A 509 48.32 123.07 103.36
CA ASN A 509 48.45 121.62 103.52
C ASN A 509 47.13 120.85 103.42
N GLN A 510 46.01 121.41 103.88
CA GLN A 510 44.69 120.74 103.80
C GLN A 510 44.19 120.64 102.34
N GLU A 511 44.31 121.70 101.54
CA GLU A 511 43.93 121.68 100.12
C GLU A 511 44.84 120.74 99.30
N ALA A 512 46.13 120.67 99.63
CA ALA A 512 47.06 119.73 99.01
C ALA A 512 46.70 118.26 99.31
N GLN A 513 46.19 117.96 100.51
CA GLN A 513 45.76 116.62 100.89
C GLN A 513 44.46 116.21 100.17
N ALA A 514 43.51 117.14 100.00
CA ALA A 514 42.30 116.93 99.20
C ALA A 514 42.63 116.65 97.73
N LEU A 515 43.61 117.38 97.16
CA LEU A 515 44.04 117.17 95.77
C LEU A 515 44.74 115.80 95.57
N ARG A 516 45.51 115.34 96.56
CA ARG A 516 46.10 113.98 96.54
C ARG A 516 45.04 112.88 96.50
N ARG A 517 43.94 113.01 97.26
CA ARG A 517 42.81 112.07 97.18
C ARG A 517 42.17 112.06 95.79
N LYS A 518 42.06 113.22 95.15
CA LYS A 518 41.54 113.35 93.78
C LYS A 518 42.47 112.72 92.73
N GLN A 519 43.78 112.90 92.87
CA GLN A 519 44.78 112.23 92.03
C GLN A 519 44.72 110.71 92.19
N ALA A 520 44.56 110.19 93.41
CA ALA A 520 44.42 108.77 93.67
C ALA A 520 43.18 108.16 92.97
N LEU A 521 42.03 108.86 93.01
CA LEU A 521 40.82 108.44 92.30
C LEU A 521 41.00 108.44 90.77
N ARG A 522 41.70 109.43 90.20
CA ARG A 522 41.98 109.44 88.75
C ARG A 522 42.96 108.37 88.32
N MET A 523 43.98 108.08 89.14
CA MET A 523 44.90 106.97 88.90
C MET A 523 44.16 105.63 88.92
N ALA A 524 43.19 105.46 89.83
CA ALA A 524 42.29 104.31 89.81
C ALA A 524 41.46 104.24 88.51
N GLY A 525 40.93 105.38 88.03
CA GLY A 525 40.23 105.49 86.75
C GLY A 525 41.09 105.14 85.52
N ILE A 526 42.36 105.58 85.48
CA ILE A 526 43.29 105.19 84.42
C ILE A 526 43.54 103.68 84.46
N LYS A 527 43.72 103.13 85.66
CA LYS A 527 43.99 101.69 85.83
C LYS A 527 42.80 100.84 85.35
N THR A 528 41.57 101.25 85.61
CA THR A 528 40.37 100.55 85.11
C THR A 528 40.22 100.68 83.60
N SER A 529 40.43 101.87 83.01
CA SER A 529 40.39 102.03 81.54
C SER A 529 41.45 101.18 80.83
N VAL A 530 42.66 101.07 81.38
CA VAL A 530 43.73 100.23 80.83
C VAL A 530 43.39 98.74 80.92
N LEU A 531 42.84 98.29 82.05
CA LEU A 531 42.40 96.90 82.21
C LEU A 531 41.27 96.54 81.25
N SER A 532 40.30 97.44 81.05
CA SER A 532 39.21 97.27 80.09
C SER A 532 39.72 97.22 78.65
N ALA A 533 40.63 98.12 78.27
CA ALA A 533 41.24 98.09 76.94
C ALA A 533 42.02 96.79 76.70
N LYS A 534 42.77 96.31 77.70
CA LYS A 534 43.53 95.05 77.61
C LYS A 534 42.61 93.82 77.48
N LYS A 535 41.46 93.79 78.18
CA LYS A 535 40.44 92.74 78.00
C LYS A 535 39.86 92.74 76.58
N TRP A 536 39.65 93.91 75.99
CA TRP A 536 39.17 94.04 74.61
C TRP A 536 40.22 93.59 73.58
N GLU A 537 41.48 93.95 73.75
CA GLU A 537 42.58 93.48 72.89
C GLU A 537 42.73 91.95 72.94
N LEU A 538 42.54 91.35 74.13
CA LEU A 538 42.60 89.89 74.30
C LEU A 538 41.39 89.15 73.69
N ARG A 539 40.21 89.80 73.62
CA ARG A 539 39.06 89.26 72.87
C ARG A 539 39.30 89.37 71.36
N ALA A 540 39.81 90.50 70.89
CA ALA A 540 40.14 90.70 69.49
C ALA A 540 41.23 89.72 68.99
N SER A 541 42.20 89.35 69.83
CA SER A 541 43.22 88.36 69.47
C SER A 541 42.69 86.92 69.41
N LYS A 542 41.61 86.60 70.13
CA LYS A 542 40.92 85.30 70.06
C LYS A 542 39.89 85.20 68.92
N SER A 543 39.54 86.34 68.31
CA SER A 543 38.61 86.47 67.18
C SER A 543 39.30 86.52 65.81
N LYS A 544 40.64 86.58 65.78
CA LYS A 544 41.44 86.29 64.58
C LYS A 544 41.69 84.80 64.52
#